data_AF-A0A529HIZ6-F1
#
_entry.id   AF-A0A529HIZ6-F1
#
_cell.length_a   1.000
_cell.length_b   1.000
_cell.length_c   1.000
_cell.angle_alpha   90.00
_cell.angle_beta   90.00
_cell.angle_gamma   90.00
#
_symmetry.space_group_name_H-M   'P 1'
#
loop_
_entity.id
_entity.type
_entity.pdbx_description
1 polymer ?
#
loop_
_entity_poly.entity_id
_entity_poly.type
_entity_poly.pdbx_seq_one_letter_code
_entity_poly.pdbx_strand_id
1 'polypeptide(L)'
;GIDKAELPAGTVAWDAAGWFVYPGLVNTHHHFFQCFVRNRADLDWTKLSVIEWLDRIYPVFSRLTEECFYHASVTAMAELIKHGCTTAFDHQYCFPRHAGKRLVDR
;
A
#
# COMPACT_ATOMS: atom_id res chain seq x y z
N GLY A 1 15.43 3.99 -33.74
CA GLY A 1 14.79 2.76 -33.25
C GLY A 1 15.89 1.85 -32.79
N ILE A 2 15.73 1.20 -31.63
CA ILE A 2 16.76 0.34 -31.01
C ILE A 2 17.38 -0.57 -32.07
N ASP A 3 18.70 -0.59 -32.09
CA ASP A 3 19.51 -1.31 -33.07
C ASP A 3 19.08 -2.78 -33.12
N LYS A 4 18.87 -3.31 -34.33
CA LYS A 4 18.40 -4.69 -34.56
C LYS A 4 19.52 -5.72 -34.33
N ALA A 5 20.32 -5.54 -33.29
CA ALA A 5 21.18 -6.61 -32.81
C ALA A 5 20.31 -7.78 -32.36
N GLU A 6 20.75 -9.01 -32.61
CA GLU A 6 20.07 -10.20 -32.08
C GLU A 6 20.00 -10.07 -30.55
N LEU A 7 18.78 -10.07 -30.02
CA LEU A 7 18.56 -10.04 -28.58
C LEU A 7 19.12 -11.33 -27.95
N PRO A 8 19.63 -11.29 -26.71
CA PRO A 8 20.05 -12.50 -26.01
C PRO A 8 18.94 -13.57 -25.99
N ALA A 9 19.33 -14.84 -26.09
CA ALA A 9 18.40 -15.97 -26.04
C ALA A 9 17.51 -15.91 -24.79
N GLY A 10 16.20 -16.09 -24.97
CA GLY A 10 15.20 -16.02 -23.90
C GLY A 10 14.69 -14.61 -23.58
N THR A 11 15.14 -13.58 -24.30
CA THR A 11 14.60 -12.22 -24.15
C THR A 11 13.13 -12.15 -24.58
N VAL A 12 12.28 -11.58 -23.74
CA VAL A 12 10.89 -11.25 -24.07
C VAL A 12 10.81 -9.79 -24.48
N ALA A 13 10.42 -9.52 -25.73
CA ALA A 13 10.26 -8.17 -26.25
C ALA A 13 8.78 -7.74 -26.21
N TRP A 14 8.55 -6.48 -25.83
CA TRP A 14 7.24 -5.84 -25.82
C TRP A 14 7.30 -4.57 -26.66
N ASP A 15 6.34 -4.38 -27.57
CA ASP A 15 6.20 -3.13 -28.31
C ASP A 15 5.51 -2.08 -27.44
N ALA A 16 6.24 -1.02 -27.09
CA ALA A 16 5.77 0.10 -26.30
C ALA A 16 5.60 1.38 -27.14
N ALA A 17 5.48 1.26 -28.46
CA ALA A 17 5.25 2.42 -29.33
C ALA A 17 4.03 3.23 -28.88
N GLY A 18 4.21 4.53 -28.67
CA GLY A 18 3.16 5.43 -28.19
C GLY A 18 2.95 5.44 -26.67
N TRP A 19 3.73 4.66 -25.90
CA TRP A 19 3.69 4.64 -24.44
C TRP A 19 4.86 5.41 -23.83
N PHE A 20 4.65 5.97 -22.64
CA PHE A 20 5.73 6.45 -21.78
C PHE A 20 6.18 5.31 -20.87
N VAL A 21 7.45 4.93 -20.96
CA VAL A 21 8.08 3.95 -20.08
C VAL A 21 8.97 4.69 -19.09
N TYR A 22 8.76 4.44 -17.79
CA TYR A 22 9.50 5.08 -16.71
C TYR A 22 9.83 4.05 -15.61
N PRO A 23 10.87 4.29 -14.79
CA PRO A 23 11.15 3.44 -13.63
C PRO A 23 9.93 3.38 -12.70
N GLY A 24 9.66 2.22 -12.11
CA GLY A 24 8.53 2.08 -11.19
C GLY A 24 8.64 3.07 -10.02
N LEU A 25 7.49 3.60 -9.60
CA LEU A 25 7.44 4.60 -8.53
C LEU A 25 7.85 3.98 -7.19
N VAL A 26 8.43 4.82 -6.33
CA VAL A 26 8.80 4.49 -4.96
C VAL A 26 7.90 5.25 -4.01
N ASN A 27 7.04 4.54 -3.29
CA ASN A 27 6.27 5.11 -2.20
C ASN A 27 7.08 5.06 -0.90
N THR A 28 7.53 6.22 -0.42
CA THR A 28 8.41 6.32 0.74
C THR A 28 7.68 6.36 2.08
N HIS A 29 6.35 6.42 2.10
CA HIS A 29 5.57 6.47 3.34
C HIS A 29 4.13 5.98 3.14
N HIS A 30 3.71 5.00 3.94
CA HIS A 30 2.31 4.58 4.00
C HIS A 30 1.95 4.05 5.40
N HIS A 31 0.65 3.88 5.65
CA HIS A 31 0.09 3.07 6.74
C HIS A 31 -0.92 2.04 6.19
N PHE A 32 -0.48 0.86 5.76
CA PHE A 32 -1.31 -0.13 5.07
C PHE A 32 -2.52 -0.54 5.91
N PHE A 33 -2.35 -0.73 7.22
CA PHE A 33 -3.43 -1.10 8.13
C PHE A 33 -4.60 -0.10 8.18
N GLN A 34 -4.41 1.12 7.67
CA GLN A 34 -5.46 2.14 7.59
C GLN A 34 -6.36 2.01 6.35
N CYS A 35 -6.05 1.12 5.39
CA CYS A 35 -6.82 0.97 4.15
C CYS A 35 -8.33 0.79 4.39
N PHE A 36 -8.72 0.01 5.39
CA PHE A 36 -10.13 -0.30 5.67
C PHE A 36 -10.85 0.70 6.57
N VAL A 37 -10.19 1.76 7.02
CA VAL A 37 -10.82 2.84 7.80
C VAL A 37 -11.02 4.12 7.00
N ARG A 38 -10.64 4.12 5.71
CA ARG A 38 -10.84 5.25 4.80
C ARG A 38 -12.33 5.58 4.65
N ASN A 39 -12.63 6.86 4.50
CA ASN A 39 -13.97 7.39 4.21
C ASN A 39 -15.07 7.00 5.22
N ARG A 40 -14.70 6.76 6.48
CA ARG A 40 -15.66 6.60 7.58
C ARG A 40 -16.35 7.93 7.86
N ALA A 41 -17.68 7.96 7.80
CA ALA A 41 -18.48 9.17 7.97
C ALA A 41 -18.28 9.87 9.34
N ASP A 42 -17.96 9.10 10.38
CA ASP A 42 -17.65 9.59 11.74
C ASP A 42 -16.25 10.23 11.87
N LEU A 43 -15.40 10.08 10.85
CA LEU A 43 -14.02 10.59 10.79
C LEU A 43 -13.88 11.65 9.68
N ASP A 44 -14.76 12.64 9.70
CA ASP A 44 -14.76 13.75 8.75
C ASP A 44 -13.57 14.69 8.96
N TRP A 45 -12.60 14.63 8.06
CA TRP A 45 -11.38 15.44 8.08
C TRP A 45 -11.64 16.95 7.95
N THR A 46 -12.80 17.35 7.41
CA THR A 46 -13.15 18.79 7.30
C THR A 46 -13.59 19.39 8.62
N LYS A 47 -13.93 18.55 9.60
CA LYS A 47 -14.48 18.95 10.90
C LYS A 47 -13.61 18.58 12.09
N LEU A 48 -12.59 17.75 11.88
CA LEU A 48 -11.73 17.26 12.94
C LEU A 48 -10.31 17.75 12.76
N SER A 49 -9.73 18.22 13.87
CA SER A 49 -8.29 18.31 13.98
C SER A 49 -7.65 16.91 13.95
N VAL A 50 -6.34 16.85 13.68
CA VAL A 50 -5.59 15.59 13.72
C VAL A 50 -5.69 14.92 15.09
N ILE A 51 -5.69 15.68 16.18
CA ILE A 51 -5.78 15.12 17.54
C ILE A 51 -7.15 14.49 17.77
N GLU A 52 -8.23 15.19 17.42
CA GLU A 52 -9.59 14.64 17.55
C GLU A 52 -9.81 13.42 16.65
N TRP A 53 -9.21 13.42 15.45
CA TRP A 53 -9.23 12.25 14.58
C TRP A 53 -8.50 11.08 15.23
N LEU A 54 -7.29 11.30 15.77
CA LEU A 54 -6.50 10.27 16.48
C LEU A 54 -7.30 9.65 17.64
N ASP A 55 -7.90 10.49 18.50
CA ASP A 55 -8.70 10.02 19.63
C ASP A 55 -9.85 9.10 19.20
N ARG A 56 -10.45 9.37 18.03
CA ARG A 56 -11.54 8.56 17.48
C ARG A 56 -11.06 7.31 16.76
N ILE A 57 -9.92 7.37 16.06
CA ILE A 57 -9.44 6.25 15.26
C ILE A 57 -8.68 5.20 16.08
N TYR A 58 -8.00 5.59 17.16
CA TYR A 58 -7.24 4.64 17.99
C TYR A 58 -8.09 3.49 18.57
N PRO A 59 -9.33 3.72 19.04
CA PRO A 59 -10.25 2.64 19.40
C PRO A 59 -10.62 1.70 18.24
N VAL A 60 -10.54 2.15 16.99
CA VAL A 60 -10.70 1.28 15.81
C VAL A 60 -9.43 0.47 15.59
N PHE A 61 -8.27 1.12 15.59
CA PHE A 61 -6.97 0.46 15.42
C PHE A 61 -6.70 -0.61 16.49
N SER A 62 -7.13 -0.36 17.73
CA SER A 62 -6.97 -1.32 18.82
C SER A 62 -7.75 -2.61 18.62
N ARG A 63 -8.70 -2.68 17.69
CA ARG A 63 -9.55 -3.84 17.39
C ARG A 63 -9.14 -4.61 16.12
N LEU A 64 -8.08 -4.17 15.44
CA LEU A 64 -7.62 -4.82 14.22
C LEU A 64 -7.08 -6.22 14.52
N THR A 65 -7.47 -7.19 13.68
CA THR A 65 -7.05 -8.58 13.79
C THR A 65 -5.97 -8.92 12.77
N GLU A 66 -5.31 -10.07 12.91
CA GLU A 66 -4.31 -10.57 11.96
C GLU A 66 -4.83 -10.54 10.50
N GLU A 67 -6.08 -10.94 10.30
CA GLU A 67 -6.72 -10.95 8.98
C GLU A 67 -6.97 -9.53 8.45
N CYS A 68 -7.33 -8.58 9.31
CA CYS A 68 -7.43 -7.18 8.91
C CYS A 68 -6.09 -6.66 8.38
N PHE A 69 -4.98 -6.94 9.07
CA PHE A 69 -3.65 -6.52 8.64
C PHE A 69 -3.27 -7.14 7.29
N TYR A 70 -3.43 -8.46 7.14
CA TYR A 70 -3.12 -9.14 5.89
C TYR A 70 -3.89 -8.57 4.71
N HIS A 71 -5.22 -8.49 4.83
CA HIS A 71 -6.05 -8.00 3.72
C HIS A 71 -5.81 -6.52 3.45
N ALA A 72 -5.57 -5.69 4.48
CA ALA A 72 -5.26 -4.28 4.29
C ALA A 72 -3.94 -4.08 3.53
N SER A 73 -2.91 -4.88 3.85
CA SER A 73 -1.64 -4.89 3.14
C SER A 73 -1.78 -5.32 1.68
N VAL A 74 -2.52 -6.40 1.41
CA VAL A 74 -2.79 -6.86 0.04
C VAL A 74 -3.55 -5.79 -0.75
N THR A 75 -4.59 -5.17 -0.17
CA THR A 75 -5.33 -4.09 -0.80
C THR A 75 -4.44 -2.88 -1.09
N ALA A 76 -3.63 -2.45 -0.12
CA ALA A 76 -2.74 -1.31 -0.31
C ALA A 76 -1.72 -1.57 -1.42
N MET A 77 -1.05 -2.72 -1.42
CA MET A 77 -0.08 -3.08 -2.45
C MET A 77 -0.72 -3.23 -3.83
N ALA A 78 -1.94 -3.78 -3.92
CA ALA A 78 -2.68 -3.90 -5.16
C ALA A 78 -3.04 -2.53 -5.76
N GLU A 79 -3.44 -1.57 -4.92
CA GLU A 79 -3.65 -0.19 -5.36
C GLU A 79 -2.35 0.45 -5.83
N LEU A 80 -1.24 0.26 -5.10
CA LEU A 80 0.06 0.82 -5.46
C LEU A 80 0.54 0.32 -6.82
N ILE A 81 0.55 -1.00 -7.04
CA ILE A 81 1.03 -1.56 -8.32
C ILE A 81 0.15 -1.17 -9.50
N LYS A 82 -1.18 -1.07 -9.29
CA LYS A 82 -2.12 -0.58 -10.30
C LYS A 82 -1.81 0.84 -10.76
N HIS A 83 -1.16 1.64 -9.92
CA HIS A 83 -0.76 3.02 -10.20
C HIS A 83 0.75 3.18 -10.46
N GLY A 84 1.44 2.09 -10.79
CA GLY A 84 2.85 2.13 -11.20
C GLY A 84 3.85 2.19 -10.05
N CYS A 85 3.41 2.07 -8.80
CA CYS A 85 4.29 1.96 -7.64
C CYS A 85 4.78 0.52 -7.46
N THR A 86 6.09 0.33 -7.54
CA THR A 86 6.74 -0.99 -7.50
C THR A 86 7.55 -1.22 -6.24
N THR A 87 7.81 -0.17 -5.46
CA THR A 87 8.52 -0.23 -4.17
C THR A 87 7.77 0.61 -3.16
N ALA A 88 7.56 0.09 -1.94
CA ALA A 88 6.84 0.80 -0.90
C ALA A 88 7.47 0.59 0.49
N PHE A 89 7.41 1.62 1.32
CA PHE A 89 7.67 1.56 2.75
C PHE A 89 6.36 1.72 3.52
N ASP A 90 6.09 0.79 4.45
CA ASP A 90 4.93 0.85 5.33
C ASP A 90 5.36 1.18 6.77
N HIS A 91 4.82 2.26 7.31
CA HIS A 91 5.01 2.65 8.70
C HIS A 91 3.98 1.95 9.59
N GLN A 92 4.17 0.64 9.75
CA GLN A 92 3.37 -0.23 10.61
C GLN A 92 3.80 -0.08 12.07
N TYR A 93 3.05 0.71 12.84
CA TYR A 93 3.25 0.86 14.29
C TYR A 93 2.12 0.23 15.13
N CYS A 94 1.05 -0.23 14.48
CA CYS A 94 -0.10 -0.79 15.17
C CYS A 94 0.08 -2.30 15.38
N PHE A 95 0.34 -2.71 16.62
CA PHE A 95 0.50 -4.12 17.01
C PHE A 95 -0.42 -4.48 18.20
N PRO A 96 -1.74 -4.63 18.01
CA PRO A 96 -2.65 -5.03 19.07
C PRO A 96 -2.28 -6.42 19.61
N ARG A 97 -2.20 -6.59 20.94
CA ARG A 97 -1.76 -7.85 21.57
C ARG A 97 -2.58 -9.08 21.16
N HIS A 98 -3.85 -8.89 20.82
CA HIS A 98 -4.74 -9.98 20.41
C HIS A 98 -4.63 -10.33 18.93
N ALA A 99 -3.94 -9.53 18.12
CA ALA A 99 -3.84 -9.72 16.68
C ALA A 99 -2.82 -10.82 16.28
N GLY A 100 -2.23 -11.51 17.25
CA GLY A 100 -1.33 -12.63 17.02
C GLY A 100 0.13 -12.20 16.80
N LYS A 101 0.94 -13.14 16.30
CA LYS A 101 2.39 -12.96 16.10
C LYS A 101 2.81 -12.89 14.63
N ARG A 102 1.91 -13.21 13.70
CA ARG A 102 2.19 -13.28 12.25
C ARG A 102 1.72 -12.02 11.51
N LEU A 103 2.03 -10.87 12.09
CA LEU A 103 1.63 -9.57 11.55
C LEU A 103 2.61 -9.03 10.51
N VAL A 104 3.88 -9.45 10.58
CA VAL A 104 4.96 -9.01 9.68
C VAL A 104 5.38 -10.17 8.80
N ASP A 105 5.78 -11.28 9.42
CA ASP A 105 6.24 -12.48 8.72
C ASP A 105 5.10 -13.52 8.68
N ARG A 106 4.44 -13.62 7.53
CA ARG A 106 3.53 -14.72 7.18
C ARG A 106 4.24 -15.75 6.33
#